data_AF-A0A916XIW0-F1
#
_entry.id   AF-A0A916XIW0-F1
#
_cell.length_a   1.000
_cell.length_b   1.000
_cell.length_c   1.000
_cell.angle_alpha   90.00
_cell.angle_beta   90.00
_cell.angle_gamma   90.00
#
_symmetry.space_group_name_H-M   'P 1'
#
loop_
_entity.id
_entity.type
_entity.pdbx_description
1 polymer ?
#
loop_
_entity_poly.entity_id
_entity_poly.type
_entity_poly.pdbx_seq_one_letter_code
_entity_poly.pdbx_strand_id
1 'polypeptide(L)'
;MILTAAVGVVLVLLLLTEVAAITVLGIYAWSIADSTGMSALLAIGVVGATALLWWLFAADRAYYDLPPARIAVKGLVLVAATYAIWSLWSPIWAISFAAVWVIVHVLAEMRILPAEAPVTEATVAESRRA
;
A
#
# COMPACT_ATOMS: atom_id res chain seq x y z
N MET A 1 -15.41 -17.89 -11.76
CA MET A 1 -15.30 -17.99 -10.29
C MET A 1 -13.86 -18.01 -9.80
N ILE A 2 -12.99 -18.90 -10.31
CA ILE A 2 -11.57 -19.01 -9.89
C ILE A 2 -10.80 -17.69 -10.04
N LEU A 3 -10.97 -16.99 -11.18
CA LEU A 3 -10.29 -15.71 -11.43
C LEU A 3 -10.67 -14.63 -10.41
N THR A 4 -11.95 -14.49 -10.07
CA THR A 4 -12.45 -13.52 -9.08
C THR A 4 -11.90 -13.80 -7.68
N ALA A 5 -11.82 -15.08 -7.29
CA ALA A 5 -11.24 -15.47 -6.01
C ALA A 5 -9.73 -15.14 -5.95
N ALA A 6 -8.99 -15.39 -7.02
CA ALA A 6 -7.57 -15.06 -7.10
C ALA A 6 -7.31 -13.55 -6.99
N VAL A 7 -8.11 -12.71 -7.66
CA VAL A 7 -8.03 -11.24 -7.51
C VAL A 7 -8.30 -10.83 -6.07
N GLY A 8 -9.37 -11.37 -5.46
CA GLY A 8 -9.69 -11.07 -4.07
C GLY A 8 -8.54 -11.38 -3.11
N VAL A 9 -7.87 -12.52 -3.31
CA VAL A 9 -6.69 -12.90 -2.52
C VAL A 9 -5.54 -11.90 -2.68
N VAL A 10 -5.21 -11.51 -3.92
CA VAL A 10 -4.13 -10.54 -4.17
C VAL A 10 -4.44 -9.19 -3.51
N LEU A 11 -5.68 -8.71 -3.59
CA LEU A 11 -6.10 -7.46 -2.94
C LEU A 11 -6.01 -7.53 -1.42
N VAL A 12 -6.40 -8.65 -0.82
CA VAL A 12 -6.25 -8.87 0.63
C VAL A 12 -4.77 -8.87 1.02
N LEU A 13 -3.91 -9.53 0.25
CA LEU A 13 -2.48 -9.56 0.52
C LEU A 13 -1.84 -8.17 0.39
N LEU A 14 -2.23 -7.37 -0.62
CA LEU A 14 -1.81 -5.98 -0.75
C LEU A 14 -2.17 -5.20 0.52
N LEU A 15 -3.43 -5.25 0.93
CA LEU A 15 -3.91 -4.57 2.13
C LEU A 15 -3.14 -5.00 3.38
N LEU A 16 -2.91 -6.31 3.55
CA LEU A 16 -2.16 -6.84 4.68
C LEU A 16 -0.72 -6.33 4.69
N THR A 17 -0.05 -6.26 3.54
CA THR A 17 1.32 -5.71 3.45
C THR A 17 1.35 -4.21 3.77
N GLU A 18 0.36 -3.44 3.33
CA GLU A 18 0.26 -2.00 3.61
C GLU A 18 0.01 -1.74 5.11
N VAL A 19 -0.94 -2.45 5.71
CA VAL A 19 -1.26 -2.33 7.14
C VAL A 19 -0.08 -2.79 8.00
N ALA A 20 0.58 -3.90 7.64
CA ALA A 20 1.79 -4.35 8.32
C ALA A 20 2.91 -3.33 8.22
N ALA A 21 3.13 -2.71 7.05
CA ALA A 21 4.16 -1.70 6.86
C ALA A 21 3.94 -0.49 7.78
N ILE A 22 2.73 0.07 7.80
CA ILE A 22 2.39 1.23 8.65
C ILE A 22 2.54 0.86 10.13
N THR A 23 2.09 -0.33 10.53
CA THR A 23 2.19 -0.80 11.91
C THR A 23 3.64 -0.92 12.36
N VAL A 24 4.47 -1.57 11.56
CA VAL A 24 5.89 -1.76 11.88
C VAL A 24 6.63 -0.43 11.90
N LEU A 25 6.34 0.51 11.00
CA LEU A 25 6.93 1.84 11.04
C LEU A 25 6.56 2.59 12.32
N GLY A 26 5.32 2.47 12.79
CA GLY A 26 4.91 3.03 14.09
C GLY A 26 5.67 2.42 15.27
N ILE A 27 5.84 1.08 15.28
CA ILE A 27 6.61 0.37 16.30
C ILE A 27 8.09 0.79 16.28
N TYR A 28 8.67 0.87 15.08
CA TYR A 28 10.06 1.29 14.90
C TYR A 28 10.26 2.73 15.37
N ALA A 29 9.39 3.65 14.97
CA ALA A 29 9.44 5.04 15.39
C ALA A 29 9.32 5.20 16.92
N TRP A 30 8.45 4.41 17.55
CA TRP A 30 8.36 4.34 19.02
C TRP A 30 9.66 3.87 19.66
N SER A 31 10.33 2.88 19.07
CA SER A 31 11.55 2.27 19.64
C SER A 31 12.79 3.16 19.62
N ILE A 32 12.79 4.27 18.88
CA ILE A 32 13.97 5.13 18.68
C ILE A 32 14.23 6.05 19.89
N ALA A 33 13.21 6.40 20.68
CA ALA A 33 13.33 7.42 21.71
C ALA A 33 13.35 6.83 23.13
N ASP A 34 14.10 7.49 24.02
CA ASP A 34 14.25 7.05 25.42
C ASP A 34 13.07 7.47 26.33
N SER A 35 12.30 8.50 25.91
CA SER A 35 11.16 8.99 26.68
C SER A 35 9.83 8.61 26.04
N THR A 36 8.85 8.25 26.86
CA THR A 36 7.50 7.86 26.40
C THR A 36 6.83 8.96 25.58
N GLY A 37 6.98 10.23 25.99
CA GLY A 37 6.39 11.37 25.29
C GLY A 37 6.97 11.53 23.88
N MET A 38 8.30 11.48 23.74
CA MET A 38 8.93 11.57 22.42
C MET A 38 8.62 10.34 21.56
N SER A 39 8.60 9.14 22.15
CA SER A 39 8.24 7.90 21.43
C SER A 39 6.84 7.97 20.84
N ALA A 40 5.87 8.47 21.62
CA ALA A 40 4.51 8.68 21.16
C ALA A 40 4.45 9.71 20.02
N LEU A 41 5.16 10.84 20.16
CA LEU A 41 5.22 11.87 19.12
C LEU A 41 5.84 11.34 17.82
N LEU A 42 6.92 10.56 17.90
CA LEU A 42 7.54 9.94 16.72
C LEU A 42 6.62 8.92 16.06
N ALA A 43 6.01 8.02 16.84
CA ALA A 43 5.09 7.03 16.31
C ALA A 43 3.88 7.67 15.61
N ILE A 44 3.24 8.64 16.26
CA ILE A 44 2.11 9.38 15.68
C ILE A 44 2.57 10.18 14.47
N GLY A 45 3.72 10.84 14.54
CA GLY A 45 4.29 11.63 13.45
C GLY A 45 4.58 10.80 12.21
N VAL A 46 5.20 9.63 12.38
CA VAL A 46 5.53 8.71 11.28
C VAL A 46 4.27 8.10 10.68
N VAL A 47 3.33 7.61 11.51
CA VAL A 47 2.05 7.07 11.01
C VAL A 47 1.24 8.15 10.30
N GLY A 48 1.16 9.35 10.88
CA GLY A 48 0.46 10.50 10.29
C GLY A 48 1.08 10.94 8.97
N ALA A 49 2.41 11.08 8.91
CA ALA A 49 3.12 11.42 7.67
C ALA A 49 2.92 10.35 6.60
N THR A 50 2.97 9.07 6.98
CA THR A 50 2.73 7.95 6.05
C THR A 50 1.31 8.00 5.49
N ALA A 51 0.29 8.21 6.34
CA ALA A 51 -1.09 8.34 5.91
C ALA A 51 -1.32 9.56 4.98
N LEU A 52 -0.68 10.69 5.28
CA LEU A 52 -0.73 11.89 4.45
C LEU A 52 -0.09 11.65 3.07
N LEU A 53 1.11 11.07 3.03
CA LEU A 53 1.77 10.72 1.77
C LEU A 53 0.93 9.72 0.96
N TRP A 54 0.30 8.77 1.65
CA TRP A 54 -0.58 7.80 1.00
C TRP A 54 -1.79 8.48 0.37
N TRP A 55 -2.48 9.33 1.12
CA TRP A 55 -3.64 10.10 0.64
C TRP A 55 -3.27 11.03 -0.53
N LEU A 56 -2.10 11.66 -0.47
CA LEU A 56 -1.64 12.58 -1.51
C LEU A 56 -1.29 11.89 -2.83
N PHE A 57 -0.61 10.73 -2.78
CA PHE A 57 0.03 10.16 -3.98
C PHE A 57 -0.24 8.67 -4.22
N ALA A 58 -0.48 7.86 -3.17
CA ALA A 58 -0.50 6.41 -3.30
C ALA A 58 -1.91 5.82 -3.41
N ALA A 59 -2.92 6.48 -2.83
CA ALA A 59 -4.31 6.05 -2.83
C ALA A 59 -4.88 5.95 -4.24
N ASP A 60 -5.84 5.04 -4.47
CA ASP A 60 -6.50 4.91 -5.78
C ASP A 60 -7.14 6.24 -6.21
N ARG A 61 -7.74 6.96 -5.25
CA ARG A 61 -8.21 8.34 -5.37
C ARG A 61 -7.23 9.33 -4.71
N ALA A 62 -5.96 9.24 -5.09
CA ALA A 62 -4.94 10.18 -4.63
C ALA A 62 -5.29 11.62 -5.04
N TYR A 63 -4.93 12.59 -4.18
CA TYR A 63 -5.13 14.00 -4.50
C TYR A 63 -4.33 14.42 -5.74
N TYR A 64 -3.09 13.91 -5.87
CA TYR A 64 -2.23 14.07 -7.03
C TYR A 64 -2.09 12.74 -7.77
N ASP A 65 -2.70 12.63 -8.95
CA ASP A 65 -2.57 11.45 -9.80
C ASP A 65 -1.30 11.51 -10.65
N LEU A 66 -0.17 11.24 -10.00
CA LEU A 66 1.16 11.20 -10.61
C LEU A 66 1.72 9.78 -10.50
N PRO A 67 1.72 8.97 -11.57
CA PRO A 67 2.18 7.59 -11.52
C PRO A 67 3.59 7.39 -10.93
N PRO A 68 4.59 8.25 -11.24
CA PRO A 68 5.91 8.13 -10.62
C PRO A 68 5.89 8.39 -9.11
N ALA A 69 5.09 9.35 -8.64
CA ALA A 69 4.99 9.68 -7.21
C ALA A 69 4.30 8.54 -6.44
N ARG A 70 3.27 7.93 -7.03
CA ARG A 70 2.58 6.76 -6.48
C ARG A 70 3.55 5.61 -6.21
N ILE A 71 4.36 5.25 -7.21
CA ILE A 71 5.36 4.17 -7.09
C ILE A 71 6.43 4.55 -6.06
N ALA A 72 6.91 5.80 -6.09
CA ALA A 72 7.92 6.27 -5.15
C ALA A 72 7.45 6.19 -3.69
N VAL A 73 6.23 6.65 -3.40
CA VAL A 73 5.68 6.61 -2.03
C VAL A 73 5.47 5.17 -1.55
N LYS A 74 4.87 4.31 -2.38
CA LYS A 74 4.68 2.89 -2.03
C LYS A 74 6.02 2.20 -1.78
N GLY A 75 6.97 2.36 -2.70
CA GLY A 75 8.30 1.80 -2.58
C GLY A 75 9.03 2.29 -1.34
N LEU A 76 8.98 3.59 -1.06
CA LEU A 76 9.61 4.18 0.12
C LEU A 76 9.05 3.58 1.42
N VAL A 77 7.74 3.47 1.55
CA VAL A 77 7.12 2.94 2.78
C VAL A 77 7.38 1.45 2.95
N LEU A 78 7.29 0.65 1.89
CA LEU A 78 7.52 -0.79 1.97
C LEU A 78 9.00 -1.13 2.23
N VAL A 79 9.93 -0.37 1.63
CA VAL A 79 11.36 -0.51 1.90
C VAL A 79 11.69 -0.04 3.32
N ALA A 80 11.13 1.09 3.78
CA ALA A 80 11.32 1.56 5.15
C ALA A 80 10.77 0.55 6.17
N ALA A 81 9.60 -0.04 5.91
CA ALA A 81 9.05 -1.11 6.75
C ALA A 81 9.96 -2.34 6.76
N THR A 82 10.50 -2.74 5.60
CA THR A 82 11.47 -3.85 5.51
C THR A 82 12.70 -3.58 6.38
N TYR A 83 13.24 -2.36 6.32
CA TYR A 83 14.36 -1.93 7.15
C TYR A 83 14.01 -1.92 8.65
N ALA A 84 12.81 -1.45 9.00
CA ALA A 84 12.32 -1.49 10.37
C ALA A 84 12.19 -2.93 10.88
N ILE A 85 11.68 -3.87 10.07
CA ILE A 85 11.61 -5.29 10.45
C ILE A 85 13.02 -5.86 10.71
N TRP A 86 13.96 -5.51 9.82
CA TRP A 86 15.36 -5.93 9.95
C TRP A 86 15.97 -5.47 11.27
N SER A 87 15.68 -4.22 11.64
CA SER A 87 16.24 -3.57 12.84
C SER A 87 15.61 -4.09 14.13
N LEU A 88 14.31 -4.41 14.13
CA LEU A 88 13.56 -4.78 15.33
C LEU A 88 13.60 -6.29 15.66
N TRP A 89 13.59 -7.16 14.64
CA TRP A 89 13.40 -8.59 14.86
C TRP A 89 14.51 -9.46 14.27
N SER A 90 14.53 -9.68 12.96
CA SER A 90 15.50 -10.57 12.31
C SER A 90 15.58 -10.32 10.80
N PRO A 91 16.77 -10.48 10.20
CA PRO A 91 16.95 -10.47 8.75
C PRO A 91 16.00 -11.41 7.99
N ILE A 92 15.69 -12.58 8.56
CA ILE A 92 14.83 -13.58 7.91
C ILE A 92 13.41 -13.03 7.74
N TRP A 93 12.87 -12.36 8.75
CA TRP A 93 11.55 -11.73 8.69
C TRP A 93 11.53 -10.58 7.69
N ALA A 94 12.59 -9.78 7.65
CA ALA A 94 12.70 -8.67 6.71
C ALA A 94 12.76 -9.16 5.27
N ILE A 95 13.58 -10.18 4.97
CA ILE A 95 13.68 -10.77 3.63
C ILE A 95 12.35 -11.41 3.23
N SER A 96 11.69 -12.11 4.15
CA SER A 96 10.38 -12.74 3.88
C SER A 96 9.31 -11.70 3.58
N PHE A 97 9.23 -10.63 4.38
CA PHE A 97 8.33 -9.52 4.13
C PHE A 97 8.63 -8.84 2.79
N ALA A 98 9.92 -8.62 2.50
CA ALA A 98 10.36 -8.02 1.24
C ALA A 98 9.93 -8.83 0.03
N ALA A 99 10.16 -10.14 0.06
CA ALA A 99 9.74 -11.05 -0.98
C ALA A 99 8.22 -11.03 -1.17
N VAL A 100 7.45 -11.08 -0.09
CA VAL A 100 5.98 -11.06 -0.14
C VAL A 100 5.48 -9.78 -0.79
N TRP A 101 5.89 -8.59 -0.32
CA TRP A 101 5.35 -7.36 -0.88
C TRP A 101 5.79 -7.16 -2.34
N VAL A 102 7.02 -7.51 -2.70
CA VAL A 102 7.49 -7.43 -4.10
C VAL A 102 6.66 -8.33 -4.99
N ILE A 103 6.49 -9.61 -4.62
CA ILE A 103 5.73 -10.57 -5.44
C ILE A 103 4.28 -10.12 -5.58
N VAL A 104 3.63 -9.74 -4.48
CA VAL A 104 2.21 -9.37 -4.48
C VAL A 104 1.97 -8.10 -5.31
N HIS A 105 2.85 -7.10 -5.22
CA HIS A 105 2.75 -5.90 -6.05
C HIS A 105 3.00 -6.23 -7.53
N VAL A 106 4.07 -6.97 -7.86
CA VAL A 106 4.31 -7.39 -9.25
C VAL A 106 3.10 -8.13 -9.83
N LEU A 107 2.48 -9.04 -9.07
CA LEU A 107 1.26 -9.74 -9.49
C LEU A 107 0.07 -8.80 -9.74
N ALA A 108 -0.08 -7.75 -8.94
CA ALA A 108 -1.13 -6.74 -9.11
C ALA A 108 -0.93 -5.92 -10.40
N GLU A 109 0.32 -5.56 -10.70
CA GLU A 109 0.70 -4.82 -11.91
C GLU A 109 0.55 -5.66 -13.20
N MET A 110 0.65 -6.99 -13.13
CA MET A 110 0.52 -7.90 -14.29
C MET A 110 -0.91 -8.04 -14.88
N ARG A 111 -1.85 -7.13 -14.55
CA ARG A 111 -3.26 -7.06 -15.05
C ARG A 111 -4.18 -8.21 -14.63
N ILE A 112 -4.91 -7.99 -13.52
CA ILE A 112 -6.19 -8.67 -13.25
C ILE A 112 -7.35 -7.71 -12.87
N LEU A 113 -7.21 -6.39 -13.04
CA LEU A 113 -8.32 -5.44 -12.87
C LEU A 113 -8.85 -4.97 -14.23
N PRO A 114 -10.07 -5.34 -14.64
CA PRO A 114 -10.75 -4.69 -15.74
C PRO A 114 -11.09 -3.26 -15.30
N ALA A 115 -10.29 -2.29 -15.72
CA ALA A 115 -10.63 -0.88 -15.64
C ALA A 115 -11.74 -0.63 -16.67
N GLU A 116 -12.99 -0.74 -16.22
CA GLU A 116 -14.21 -0.41 -16.95
C GLU A 116 -14.41 -1.22 -18.25
N ALA A 117 -15.41 -2.12 -18.26
CA ALA A 117 -16.00 -2.51 -19.53
C ALA A 117 -16.38 -1.20 -20.24
N PRO A 118 -15.95 -0.98 -21.50
CA PRO A 118 -16.30 0.24 -22.20
C PRO A 118 -17.82 0.37 -22.11
N VAL A 119 -18.32 1.49 -21.59
CA VAL A 119 -19.73 1.83 -21.74
C VAL A 119 -19.92 1.96 -23.24
N THR A 120 -20.28 0.86 -23.87
CA THR A 120 -20.49 0.78 -25.32
C THR A 120 -21.46 1.89 -25.67
N GLU A 121 -21.20 2.63 -26.74
CA GLU A 121 -22.05 3.74 -27.18
C GLU A 121 -23.53 3.34 -27.28
N ALA A 122 -23.82 2.04 -27.43
CA ALA A 122 -25.14 1.43 -27.30
C ALA A 122 -25.87 1.76 -25.98
N THR A 123 -25.21 1.63 -24.83
CA THR A 123 -25.82 1.90 -23.50
C THR A 123 -26.08 3.40 -23.29
N VAL A 124 -25.22 4.26 -23.83
CA VAL A 124 -25.41 5.73 -23.81
C VAL A 124 -26.52 6.16 -24.78
N ALA A 125 -26.61 5.52 -25.94
CA ALA A 125 -27.64 5.80 -26.93
C ALA A 125 -29.05 5.39 -26.46
N GLU A 126 -29.15 4.30 -25.69
CA GLU A 126 -30.41 3.83 -25.11
C GLU A 126 -30.91 4.75 -23.99
N SER A 127 -30.00 5.23 -23.12
CA SER A 127 -30.32 6.22 -22.08
C SER A 127 -30.77 7.58 -22.63
N ARG A 128 -30.36 7.98 -23.84
CA ARG A 128 -30.79 9.25 -24.47
C ARG A 128 -32.16 9.16 -25.16
N ARG A 129 -32.72 7.96 -25.30
CA ARG A 129 -34.02 7.73 -25.95
C ARG A 129 -35.17 7.50 -24.96
N ALA A 130 -34.85 7.28 -23.68
CA ALA A 130 -35.81 7.22 -22.57
C ALA A 130 -36.04 8.62 -22.00
#